data_AF-A0A1Q7V8Q5-F1
#
_entry.id   AF-A0A1Q7V8Q5-F1
#
_cell.length_a   1.000
_cell.length_b   1.000
_cell.length_c   1.000
_cell.angle_alpha   90.00
_cell.angle_beta   90.00
_cell.angle_gamma   90.00
#
_symmetry.space_group_name_H-M   'P 1'
#
loop_
_entity.id
_entity.type
_entity.pdbx_description
1 polymer ?
#
loop_
_entity_poly.entity_id
_entity_poly.type
_entity_poly.pdbx_seq_one_letter_code
_entity_poly.pdbx_strand_id
1 'polypeptide(L)'
;AQTLDAFGADVIGLNCSVGPQIILDAIEKMAPVTRRKLSAQPNAGMPRDVSGRSMYMASAEYMATYAHHLVQAGAKIVGGCCGTTPEHIAAMVEGVRPLSPRQARLPMKDRRHSHPDVPPENPGVEPVPLAERSKWGRKIATAEFVTSVEIVPPRGVDAAKMIRDTAALRDAGVDAVNVPDGPRAQSRMGALLCSILIEQQVGIETVIHYCCRDRNLLGMLSDLLGASAVGLRNLLLITGDPPKMGPYPNATAVFDIDAIGLTNLVSNLNHGLDPGGNAIGQPTKFTVGVGVNPAAIDPAQELKRFEWKVEAGAEYAITQPVFDVQQLEKFLSTIDHVRIPIVAGIWPLVSLRNAEFLANEVPGVVVPAKIIERMRVASAKSKEHGVAEGIAIAREMLERVRPHVQGVQVSAPFGKVELALEVFRDTLSRANLRAPTAAQPA
;
A
#
# COMPACT_ATOMS: atom_id res chain seq x y z
N ALA A 1 -13.55 -35.24 10.45
CA ALA A 1 -15.02 -35.08 10.61
C ALA A 1 -15.50 -35.55 11.98
N GLN A 2 -15.36 -36.83 12.32
CA GLN A 2 -15.82 -37.40 13.62
C GLN A 2 -15.33 -36.62 14.85
N THR A 3 -14.03 -36.27 14.92
CA THR A 3 -13.48 -35.46 16.03
C THR A 3 -14.08 -34.07 16.11
N LEU A 4 -14.28 -33.40 14.96
CA LEU A 4 -14.85 -32.05 14.90
C LEU A 4 -16.35 -32.06 15.27
N ASP A 5 -17.05 -33.15 14.94
CA ASP A 5 -18.44 -33.37 15.35
C ASP A 5 -18.54 -33.54 16.88
N ALA A 6 -17.62 -34.31 17.47
CA ALA A 6 -17.51 -34.47 18.92
C ALA A 6 -17.15 -33.15 19.65
N PHE A 7 -16.40 -32.27 18.99
CA PHE A 7 -16.09 -30.92 19.48
C PHE A 7 -17.26 -29.93 19.33
N GLY A 8 -18.38 -30.36 18.76
CA GLY A 8 -19.60 -29.56 18.68
C GLY A 8 -19.69 -28.62 17.48
N ALA A 9 -18.89 -28.81 16.43
CA ALA A 9 -18.93 -27.95 15.25
C ALA A 9 -20.31 -27.96 14.55
N ASP A 10 -20.84 -26.79 14.19
CA ASP A 10 -22.10 -26.67 13.46
C ASP A 10 -21.98 -27.00 11.96
N VAL A 11 -20.80 -26.72 11.39
CA VAL A 11 -20.44 -26.98 9.99
C VAL A 11 -19.01 -27.52 9.97
N ILE A 12 -18.77 -28.53 9.14
CA ILE A 12 -17.44 -29.11 8.94
C ILE A 12 -17.12 -29.01 7.45
N GLY A 13 -15.95 -28.49 7.08
CA GLY A 13 -15.66 -28.26 5.67
C GLY A 13 -14.21 -28.39 5.28
N LEU A 14 -14.01 -28.38 3.96
CA LEU A 14 -12.71 -28.42 3.32
C LEU A 14 -12.56 -27.21 2.42
N ASN A 15 -11.39 -26.57 2.49
CA ASN A 15 -11.02 -25.43 1.67
C ASN A 15 -9.67 -25.70 1.02
N CYS A 16 -9.56 -25.32 -0.26
CA CYS A 16 -8.37 -25.48 -1.10
C CYS A 16 -7.97 -26.94 -1.37
N SER A 17 -7.31 -27.21 -2.50
CA SER A 17 -6.69 -28.51 -2.83
C SER A 17 -5.88 -28.38 -4.12
N VAL A 18 -5.70 -29.49 -4.85
CA VAL A 18 -5.22 -29.51 -6.24
C VAL A 18 -6.43 -29.64 -7.19
N GLY A 19 -7.41 -28.75 -7.03
CA GLY A 19 -8.64 -28.72 -7.82
C GLY A 19 -9.85 -29.39 -7.17
N PRO A 20 -11.02 -29.33 -7.84
CA PRO A 20 -12.30 -29.68 -7.23
C PRO A 20 -12.55 -31.19 -7.05
N GLN A 21 -11.89 -32.06 -7.83
CA GLN A 21 -12.05 -33.51 -7.72
C GLN A 21 -11.60 -34.06 -6.35
N ILE A 22 -10.45 -33.59 -5.85
CA ILE A 22 -9.92 -34.09 -4.57
C ILE A 22 -10.82 -33.66 -3.41
N ILE A 23 -11.39 -32.46 -3.49
CA ILE A 23 -12.38 -31.99 -2.50
C ILE A 23 -13.65 -32.85 -2.58
N LEU A 24 -14.11 -33.21 -3.77
CA LEU A 24 -15.27 -34.09 -3.95
C LEU A 24 -15.02 -35.46 -3.31
N ASP A 25 -13.90 -36.12 -3.63
CA ASP A 25 -13.54 -37.43 -3.06
C ASP A 25 -13.50 -37.40 -1.52
N ALA A 26 -13.04 -36.28 -0.95
CA ALA A 26 -12.96 -36.11 0.48
C ALA A 26 -14.34 -35.84 1.11
N ILE A 27 -15.21 -35.07 0.44
CA ILE A 27 -16.60 -34.85 0.87
C ILE A 27 -17.39 -36.16 0.85
N GLU A 28 -17.23 -36.99 -0.18
CA GLU A 28 -17.88 -38.31 -0.27
C GLU A 28 -17.48 -39.24 0.90
N LYS A 29 -16.23 -39.16 1.35
CA LYS A 29 -15.75 -39.90 2.54
C LYS A 29 -16.23 -39.29 3.86
N MET A 30 -16.43 -37.98 3.91
CA MET A 30 -16.88 -37.26 5.11
C MET A 30 -18.39 -37.40 5.34
N ALA A 31 -19.19 -37.38 4.28
CA ALA A 31 -20.64 -37.44 4.35
C ALA A 31 -21.21 -38.61 5.20
N PRO A 32 -20.71 -39.86 5.11
CA PRO A 32 -21.24 -40.96 5.91
C PRO A 32 -20.84 -40.93 7.39
N VAL A 33 -19.84 -40.13 7.79
CA VAL A 33 -19.24 -40.18 9.13
C VAL A 33 -19.57 -38.98 10.02
N THR A 34 -20.43 -38.07 9.57
CA THR A 34 -20.93 -36.94 10.39
C THR A 34 -22.34 -36.56 9.98
N ARG A 35 -23.13 -36.03 10.93
CA ARG A 35 -24.45 -35.44 10.64
C ARG A 35 -24.41 -33.92 10.46
N ARG A 36 -23.23 -33.30 10.63
CA ARG A 36 -23.05 -31.85 10.47
C ARG A 36 -23.14 -31.45 9.01
N LYS A 37 -23.52 -30.19 8.79
CA LYS A 37 -23.53 -29.62 7.43
C LYS A 37 -22.12 -29.61 6.88
N LEU A 38 -21.96 -30.04 5.64
CA LEU A 38 -20.66 -30.04 4.97
C LEU A 38 -20.45 -28.78 4.13
N SER A 39 -19.24 -28.23 4.18
CA SER A 39 -18.80 -27.10 3.34
C SER A 39 -17.64 -27.50 2.44
N ALA A 40 -17.69 -27.10 1.16
CA ALA A 40 -16.68 -27.41 0.16
C ALA A 40 -16.29 -26.15 -0.62
N GLN A 41 -15.00 -25.79 -0.57
CA GLN A 41 -14.48 -24.59 -1.24
C GLN A 41 -13.18 -24.91 -2.01
N PRO A 42 -13.27 -25.61 -3.15
CA PRO A 42 -12.10 -25.95 -3.95
C PRO A 42 -11.48 -24.71 -4.64
N ASN A 43 -10.17 -24.80 -4.92
CA ASN A 43 -9.48 -23.90 -5.85
C ASN A 43 -9.77 -24.27 -7.31
N ALA A 44 -9.51 -23.34 -8.22
CA ALA A 44 -9.71 -23.49 -9.67
C ALA A 44 -8.59 -24.35 -10.34
N GLY A 45 -8.26 -25.50 -9.76
CA GLY A 45 -7.28 -26.46 -10.27
C GLY A 45 -5.83 -26.19 -9.84
N MET A 46 -4.91 -27.03 -10.32
CA MET A 46 -3.48 -26.71 -10.22
C MET A 46 -3.21 -25.41 -10.99
N PRO A 47 -2.53 -24.42 -10.38
CA PRO A 47 -1.99 -23.32 -11.15
C PRO A 47 -0.98 -23.89 -12.16
N ARG A 48 -1.19 -23.59 -13.45
CA ARG A 48 -0.22 -23.90 -14.50
C ARG A 48 0.60 -22.67 -14.80
N ASP A 49 1.87 -22.89 -15.09
CA ASP A 49 2.71 -21.85 -15.65
C ASP A 49 2.28 -21.59 -17.10
N VAL A 50 1.77 -20.39 -17.35
CA VAL A 50 1.59 -19.88 -18.71
C VAL A 50 2.31 -18.55 -18.81
N SER A 51 3.43 -18.57 -19.53
CA SER A 51 4.28 -17.40 -19.78
C SER A 51 4.77 -16.74 -18.47
N GLY A 52 5.17 -17.52 -17.48
CA GLY A 52 5.67 -17.04 -16.19
C GLY A 52 4.57 -16.53 -15.27
N ARG A 53 3.31 -16.93 -15.52
CA ARG A 53 2.16 -16.63 -14.67
C ARG A 53 1.58 -17.95 -14.18
N SER A 54 1.52 -18.14 -12.86
CA SER A 54 0.72 -19.19 -12.25
C SER A 54 -0.76 -18.84 -12.47
N MET A 55 -1.36 -19.39 -13.51
CA MET A 55 -2.77 -19.20 -13.84
C MET A 55 -3.54 -20.46 -13.51
N TYR A 56 -4.66 -20.28 -12.84
CA TYR A 56 -5.63 -21.33 -12.60
C TYR A 56 -6.43 -21.56 -13.88
N MET A 57 -6.41 -22.79 -14.38
CA MET A 57 -6.92 -23.13 -15.71
C MET A 57 -8.30 -23.77 -15.68
N ALA A 58 -8.85 -24.05 -14.50
CA ALA A 58 -10.22 -24.52 -14.41
C ALA A 58 -11.14 -23.42 -14.92
N SER A 59 -12.02 -23.75 -15.86
CA SER A 59 -13.02 -22.82 -16.35
C SER A 59 -14.19 -22.70 -15.37
N ALA A 60 -15.01 -21.66 -15.55
CA ALA A 60 -16.24 -21.46 -14.79
C ALA A 60 -17.21 -22.64 -14.94
N GLU A 61 -17.32 -23.22 -16.15
CA GLU A 61 -18.17 -24.39 -16.44
C GLU A 61 -17.66 -25.65 -15.75
N TYR A 62 -16.33 -25.83 -15.72
CA TYR A 62 -15.72 -26.94 -15.01
C TYR A 62 -16.00 -26.85 -13.51
N MET A 63 -15.81 -25.68 -12.90
CA MET A 63 -16.15 -25.47 -11.49
C MET A 63 -17.64 -25.65 -11.22
N ALA A 64 -18.52 -25.22 -12.14
CA ALA A 64 -19.97 -25.42 -12.03
C ALA A 64 -20.37 -26.90 -12.01
N THR A 65 -19.75 -27.71 -12.86
CA THR A 65 -19.96 -29.16 -12.90
C THR A 65 -19.60 -29.80 -11.56
N TYR A 66 -18.47 -29.43 -10.97
CA TYR A 66 -18.07 -29.97 -9.68
C TYR A 66 -18.90 -29.42 -8.53
N ALA A 67 -19.37 -28.17 -8.60
CA ALA A 67 -20.31 -27.65 -7.61
C ALA A 67 -21.59 -28.50 -7.57
N HIS A 68 -22.10 -28.93 -8.73
CA HIS A 68 -23.21 -29.87 -8.82
C HIS A 68 -22.89 -31.21 -8.13
N HIS A 69 -21.74 -31.82 -8.44
CA HIS A 69 -21.30 -33.07 -7.79
C HIS A 69 -21.12 -32.92 -6.28
N LEU A 70 -20.56 -31.81 -5.80
CA LEU A 70 -20.35 -31.54 -4.37
C LEU A 70 -21.67 -31.45 -3.61
N VAL A 71 -22.68 -30.78 -4.19
CA VAL A 71 -24.02 -30.73 -3.59
C VAL A 71 -24.65 -32.13 -3.54
N GLN A 72 -24.50 -32.93 -4.60
CA GLN A 72 -24.99 -34.31 -4.63
C GLN A 72 -24.28 -35.22 -3.61
N ALA A 73 -22.98 -35.04 -3.43
CA ALA A 73 -22.16 -35.74 -2.44
C ALA A 73 -22.48 -35.34 -0.99
N GLY A 74 -23.32 -34.32 -0.77
CA GLY A 74 -23.84 -33.95 0.55
C GLY A 74 -23.38 -32.59 1.06
N ALA A 75 -22.59 -31.83 0.30
CA ALA A 75 -22.23 -30.46 0.67
C ALA A 75 -23.48 -29.57 0.72
N LYS A 76 -23.58 -28.78 1.79
CA LYS A 76 -24.64 -27.77 2.00
C LYS A 76 -24.16 -26.36 1.77
N ILE A 77 -22.85 -26.15 1.76
CA ILE A 77 -22.19 -24.90 1.42
C ILE A 77 -21.16 -25.23 0.33
N VAL A 78 -21.25 -24.56 -0.81
CA VAL A 78 -20.30 -24.70 -1.90
C VAL A 78 -19.82 -23.32 -2.30
N GLY A 79 -18.50 -23.16 -2.41
CA GLY A 79 -17.85 -21.89 -2.76
C GLY A 79 -16.54 -22.13 -3.51
N GLY A 80 -15.69 -21.11 -3.55
CA GLY A 80 -14.41 -21.15 -4.25
C GLY A 80 -13.26 -20.63 -3.39
N CYS A 81 -12.05 -21.12 -3.66
CA CYS A 81 -10.79 -20.63 -3.07
C CYS A 81 -9.91 -20.02 -4.17
N CYS A 82 -8.60 -20.22 -4.14
CA CYS A 82 -7.64 -19.61 -5.07
C CYS A 82 -8.01 -19.87 -6.55
N GLY A 83 -7.89 -18.82 -7.37
CA GLY A 83 -8.20 -18.89 -8.80
C GLY A 83 -9.68 -18.86 -9.16
N THR A 84 -10.59 -18.92 -8.18
CA THR A 84 -12.01 -18.69 -8.44
C THR A 84 -12.30 -17.19 -8.54
N THR A 85 -13.14 -16.82 -9.50
CA THR A 85 -13.51 -15.43 -9.81
C THR A 85 -15.02 -15.26 -9.68
N PRO A 86 -15.57 -14.03 -9.73
CA PRO A 86 -17.03 -13.83 -9.75
C PRO A 86 -17.74 -14.61 -10.86
N GLU A 87 -17.10 -14.80 -12.01
CA GLU A 87 -17.61 -15.60 -13.12
C GLU A 87 -17.73 -17.09 -12.76
N HIS A 88 -16.72 -17.64 -12.06
CA HIS A 88 -16.80 -19.01 -11.52
C HIS A 88 -17.94 -19.15 -10.51
N ILE A 89 -18.11 -18.18 -9.62
CA ILE A 89 -19.17 -18.20 -8.60
C ILE A 89 -20.55 -18.13 -9.28
N ALA A 90 -20.73 -17.26 -10.28
CA ALA A 90 -21.98 -17.17 -11.03
C ALA A 90 -22.31 -18.48 -11.76
N ALA A 91 -21.33 -19.10 -12.43
CA ALA A 91 -21.51 -20.38 -13.10
C ALA A 91 -21.83 -21.52 -12.11
N MET A 92 -21.16 -21.57 -10.95
CA MET A 92 -21.47 -22.54 -9.90
C MET A 92 -22.89 -22.37 -9.37
N VAL A 93 -23.33 -21.13 -9.13
CA VAL A 93 -24.70 -20.83 -8.68
C VAL A 93 -25.73 -21.30 -9.72
N GLU A 94 -25.52 -21.03 -11.00
CA GLU A 94 -26.43 -21.52 -12.06
C GLU A 94 -26.41 -23.05 -12.16
N GLY A 95 -25.24 -23.68 -12.05
CA GLY A 95 -25.08 -25.13 -12.11
C GLY A 95 -25.76 -25.90 -10.97
N VAL A 96 -25.83 -25.32 -9.76
CA VAL A 96 -26.48 -25.94 -8.60
C VAL A 96 -27.94 -25.53 -8.42
N ARG A 97 -28.41 -24.50 -9.14
CA ARG A 97 -29.78 -23.98 -9.05
C ARG A 97 -30.86 -25.07 -9.24
N PRO A 98 -30.73 -26.05 -10.15
CA PRO A 98 -31.72 -27.12 -10.31
C PRO A 98 -31.80 -28.08 -9.12
N LEU A 99 -30.73 -28.18 -8.32
CA LEU A 99 -30.63 -29.09 -7.17
C LEU A 99 -31.16 -28.47 -5.86
N SER A 100 -31.42 -27.16 -5.85
CA SER A 100 -31.91 -26.44 -4.67
C SER A 100 -33.44 -26.32 -4.75
N PRO A 101 -34.23 -26.95 -3.86
CA PRO A 101 -35.66 -26.69 -3.79
C PRO A 101 -35.85 -25.19 -3.51
N ARG A 102 -36.66 -24.50 -4.33
CA ARG A 102 -37.00 -23.09 -4.11
C ARG A 102 -37.56 -22.92 -2.69
N GLN A 103 -36.72 -22.52 -1.73
CA GLN A 103 -37.20 -21.87 -0.53
C GLN A 103 -37.79 -20.55 -0.99
N ALA A 104 -39.07 -20.34 -0.70
CA ALA A 104 -39.74 -19.08 -0.91
C ALA A 104 -38.82 -17.96 -0.37
N ARG A 105 -38.49 -17.00 -1.24
CA ARG A 105 -37.80 -15.79 -0.81
C ARG A 105 -38.71 -15.10 0.19
N LEU A 106 -38.48 -15.33 1.48
CA LEU A 106 -38.97 -14.44 2.50
C LEU A 106 -38.39 -13.07 2.14
N PRO A 107 -39.19 -12.00 2.08
CA PRO A 107 -38.68 -10.67 1.83
C PRO A 107 -37.62 -10.39 2.90
N MET A 108 -36.35 -10.37 2.47
CA MET A 108 -35.26 -9.87 3.27
C MET A 108 -35.59 -8.41 3.53
N LYS A 109 -36.08 -8.11 4.75
CA LYS A 109 -35.84 -6.78 5.31
C LYS A 109 -34.34 -6.57 5.19
N ASP A 110 -33.97 -5.42 4.64
CA ASP A 110 -32.61 -4.92 4.50
C ASP A 110 -31.95 -4.86 5.88
N ARG A 111 -31.55 -6.02 6.39
CA ARG A 111 -30.64 -6.17 7.49
C ARG A 111 -29.30 -6.20 6.79
N ARG A 112 -28.73 -5.00 6.58
CA ARG A 112 -27.29 -4.84 6.68
C ARG A 112 -26.92 -5.55 7.98
N HIS A 113 -26.38 -6.74 7.86
CA HIS A 113 -25.77 -7.40 9.00
C HIS A 113 -24.49 -6.59 9.26
N SER A 114 -24.64 -5.50 10.03
CA SER A 114 -23.70 -5.27 11.12
C SER A 114 -23.62 -6.61 11.84
N HIS A 115 -22.42 -7.18 11.89
CA HIS A 115 -22.15 -8.25 12.84
C HIS A 115 -22.77 -7.83 14.18
N PRO A 116 -23.55 -8.68 14.87
CA PRO A 116 -23.86 -8.38 16.26
C PRO A 116 -22.52 -8.16 16.94
N ASP A 117 -22.38 -7.03 17.63
CA ASP A 117 -21.25 -6.69 18.49
C ASP A 117 -21.03 -7.86 19.45
N VAL A 118 -20.21 -8.84 19.05
CA VAL A 118 -19.31 -9.47 19.98
C VAL A 118 -18.25 -8.40 20.14
N PRO A 119 -18.22 -7.66 21.26
CA PRO A 119 -17.13 -6.74 21.49
C PRO A 119 -15.85 -7.56 21.31
N PRO A 120 -14.82 -7.06 20.60
CA PRO A 120 -13.55 -7.74 20.61
C PRO A 120 -13.21 -8.00 22.09
N GLU A 121 -12.95 -9.26 22.44
CA GLU A 121 -12.69 -9.66 23.84
C GLU A 121 -11.56 -8.81 24.46
N ASN A 122 -10.74 -8.20 23.60
CA ASN A 122 -9.79 -7.16 23.91
C ASN A 122 -9.94 -5.97 22.93
N PRO A 123 -10.45 -4.80 23.36
CA PRO A 123 -10.55 -3.61 22.50
C PRO A 123 -9.19 -3.00 22.14
N GLY A 124 -8.09 -3.59 22.60
CA GLY A 124 -6.75 -3.03 22.45
C GLY A 124 -6.52 -1.88 23.42
N VAL A 125 -5.47 -1.11 23.15
CA VAL A 125 -5.15 0.13 23.86
C VAL A 125 -5.35 1.32 22.94
N GLU A 126 -5.63 2.48 23.53
CA GLU A 126 -5.62 3.73 22.78
C GLU A 126 -4.21 3.96 22.20
N PRO A 127 -4.08 4.23 20.88
CA PRO A 127 -2.78 4.49 20.28
C PRO A 127 -2.11 5.70 20.92
N VAL A 128 -0.79 5.65 21.02
CA VAL A 128 0.01 6.83 21.39
C VAL A 128 -0.35 7.99 20.45
N PRO A 129 -0.60 9.23 20.89
CA PRO A 129 -0.96 10.32 19.99
C PRO A 129 0.08 10.52 18.89
N LEU A 130 -0.36 10.80 17.65
CA LEU A 130 0.53 10.99 16.48
C LEU A 130 1.70 11.95 16.78
N ALA A 131 1.44 13.00 17.54
CA ALA A 131 2.43 14.02 17.89
C ALA A 131 3.57 13.53 18.80
N GLU A 132 3.39 12.38 19.46
CA GLU A 132 4.34 11.80 20.40
C GLU A 132 5.12 10.60 19.81
N ARG A 133 4.79 10.19 18.57
CA ARG A 133 5.38 9.01 17.93
C ARG A 133 6.76 9.27 17.34
N SER A 134 6.96 10.44 16.73
CA SER A 134 8.21 10.87 16.07
C SER A 134 8.23 12.38 15.82
N LYS A 135 9.36 12.95 15.39
CA LYS A 135 9.43 14.37 14.97
C LYS A 135 8.59 14.61 13.72
N TRP A 136 8.63 13.68 12.77
CA TRP A 136 7.78 13.71 11.56
C TRP A 136 6.29 13.69 11.93
N GLY A 137 5.87 12.76 12.80
CA GLY A 137 4.49 12.66 13.28
C GLY A 137 4.04 13.91 14.02
N ARG A 138 4.91 14.48 14.88
CA ARG A 138 4.67 15.78 15.53
C ARG A 138 4.38 16.88 14.53
N LYS A 139 5.27 17.09 13.56
CA LYS A 139 5.09 18.16 12.58
C LYS A 139 3.80 18.00 11.76
N ILE A 140 3.47 16.78 11.36
CA ILE A 140 2.22 16.47 10.67
C ILE A 140 1.02 16.83 11.56
N ALA A 141 1.02 16.38 12.82
CA ALA A 141 -0.06 16.62 13.77
C ALA A 141 -0.25 18.11 14.10
N THR A 142 0.83 18.88 14.14
CA THR A 142 0.82 20.33 14.42
C THR A 142 0.70 21.21 13.18
N ALA A 143 0.52 20.61 12.00
CA ALA A 143 0.47 21.28 10.70
C ALA A 143 1.71 22.16 10.41
N GLU A 144 2.87 21.81 11.00
CA GLU A 144 4.16 22.36 10.60
C GLU A 144 4.56 21.79 9.25
N PHE A 145 5.07 22.65 8.37
CA PHE A 145 5.43 22.23 7.02
C PHE A 145 6.61 21.24 7.05
N VAL A 146 6.39 20.02 6.54
CA VAL A 146 7.41 18.96 6.51
C VAL A 146 8.15 18.91 5.17
N THR A 147 9.43 18.58 5.23
CA THR A 147 10.29 18.38 4.06
C THR A 147 10.96 17.02 4.11
N SER A 148 10.92 16.29 3.00
CA SER A 148 11.67 15.05 2.88
C SER A 148 12.33 14.90 1.52
N VAL A 149 13.38 14.07 1.48
CA VAL A 149 14.05 13.67 0.23
C VAL A 149 13.99 12.16 0.06
N GLU A 150 13.60 11.71 -1.13
CA GLU A 150 13.61 10.28 -1.47
C GLU A 150 15.02 9.81 -1.83
N ILE A 151 15.52 8.82 -1.11
CA ILE A 151 16.82 8.18 -1.32
C ILE A 151 16.61 6.72 -1.69
N VAL A 152 16.87 6.40 -2.95
CA VAL A 152 16.74 5.03 -3.44
C VAL A 152 17.82 4.14 -2.81
N PRO A 153 17.45 3.02 -2.16
CA PRO A 153 18.42 2.10 -1.57
C PRO A 153 19.52 1.63 -2.54
N PRO A 154 20.73 1.30 -2.05
CA PRO A 154 21.81 0.81 -2.90
C PRO A 154 21.43 -0.52 -3.57
N ARG A 155 22.01 -0.78 -4.76
CA ARG A 155 21.83 -2.06 -5.46
C ARG A 155 22.62 -3.20 -4.83
N GLY A 156 23.74 -2.89 -4.19
CA GLY A 156 24.63 -3.85 -3.54
C GLY A 156 24.68 -3.65 -2.03
N VAL A 157 25.68 -4.27 -1.40
CA VAL A 157 25.86 -4.26 0.06
C VAL A 157 26.53 -2.99 0.61
N ASP A 158 27.11 -2.15 -0.26
CA ASP A 158 27.78 -0.92 0.15
C ASP A 158 26.77 0.22 0.37
N ALA A 159 26.62 0.62 1.64
CA ALA A 159 25.75 1.71 2.08
C ALA A 159 26.48 3.08 2.17
N ALA A 160 27.80 3.15 1.94
CA ALA A 160 28.60 4.33 2.28
C ALA A 160 28.14 5.60 1.55
N LYS A 161 27.73 5.50 0.28
CA LYS A 161 27.17 6.65 -0.46
C LYS A 161 25.85 7.12 0.17
N MET A 162 24.93 6.20 0.45
CA MET A 162 23.64 6.52 1.07
C MET A 162 23.82 7.22 2.42
N ILE A 163 24.76 6.76 3.24
CA ILE A 163 25.07 7.40 4.53
C ILE A 163 25.63 8.81 4.35
N ARG A 164 26.56 9.04 3.42
CA ARG A 164 27.07 10.39 3.12
C ARG A 164 25.98 11.32 2.59
N ASP A 165 25.18 10.84 1.66
CA ASP A 165 24.09 11.59 1.04
C ASP A 165 23.05 12.01 2.10
N THR A 166 22.63 11.09 2.96
CA THR A 166 21.65 11.35 4.03
C THR A 166 22.21 12.26 5.13
N ALA A 167 23.52 12.19 5.42
CA ALA A 167 24.16 13.16 6.31
C ALA A 167 24.12 14.58 5.74
N ALA A 168 24.37 14.75 4.43
CA ALA A 168 24.26 16.05 3.79
C ALA A 168 22.82 16.61 3.85
N LEU A 169 21.81 15.75 3.72
CA LEU A 169 20.41 16.15 3.86
C LEU A 169 20.06 16.59 5.30
N ARG A 170 20.54 15.86 6.31
CA ARG A 170 20.41 16.23 7.72
C ARG A 170 21.03 17.60 7.99
N ASP A 171 22.26 17.80 7.53
CA ASP A 171 23.01 19.04 7.77
C ASP A 171 22.38 20.25 7.06
N ALA A 172 21.68 20.01 5.95
CA ALA A 172 20.87 21.02 5.27
C ALA A 172 19.54 21.35 5.97
N GLY A 173 19.12 20.54 6.96
CA GLY A 173 17.89 20.76 7.72
C GLY A 173 16.64 20.11 7.12
N VAL A 174 16.78 19.08 6.28
CA VAL A 174 15.65 18.26 5.82
C VAL A 174 15.08 17.45 6.99
N ASP A 175 13.76 17.37 7.11
CA ASP A 175 13.12 16.76 8.30
C ASP A 175 13.24 15.24 8.34
N ALA A 176 13.10 14.59 7.18
CA ALA A 176 13.18 13.14 7.05
C ALA A 176 13.68 12.69 5.67
N VAL A 177 14.04 11.42 5.54
CA VAL A 177 14.36 10.80 4.24
C VAL A 177 13.36 9.70 3.90
N ASN A 178 12.79 9.75 2.71
CA ASN A 178 11.93 8.70 2.18
C ASN A 178 12.79 7.57 1.62
N VAL A 179 12.53 6.34 2.05
CA VAL A 179 13.29 5.16 1.63
C VAL A 179 12.37 4.20 0.87
N PRO A 180 12.35 4.24 -0.48
CA PRO A 180 11.46 3.43 -1.30
C PRO A 180 11.85 1.95 -1.30
N ASP A 181 10.86 1.07 -1.18
CA ASP A 181 11.05 -0.38 -1.16
C ASP A 181 10.89 -0.99 -2.56
N GLY A 182 12.03 -1.29 -3.18
CA GLY A 182 12.10 -1.89 -4.51
C GLY A 182 11.24 -1.17 -5.57
N PRO A 183 11.44 0.15 -5.80
CA PRO A 183 10.65 0.90 -6.76
C PRO A 183 10.76 0.27 -8.16
N ARG A 184 9.64 0.13 -8.88
CA ARG A 184 9.52 -0.59 -10.15
C ARG A 184 9.98 -2.06 -10.07
N ALA A 185 9.74 -2.70 -8.93
CA ALA A 185 10.12 -4.09 -8.65
C ALA A 185 11.61 -4.41 -8.89
N GLN A 186 12.50 -3.44 -8.62
CA GLN A 186 13.94 -3.66 -8.71
C GLN A 186 14.50 -4.19 -7.39
N SER A 187 15.33 -5.24 -7.46
CA SER A 187 16.07 -5.73 -6.30
C SER A 187 17.11 -4.70 -5.84
N ARG A 188 17.06 -4.36 -4.55
CA ARG A 188 17.93 -3.41 -3.85
C ARG A 188 18.05 -3.84 -2.39
N MET A 189 19.00 -3.24 -1.66
CA MET A 189 19.06 -3.38 -0.21
C MET A 189 17.69 -3.00 0.40
N GLY A 190 17.18 -3.81 1.33
CA GLY A 190 15.84 -3.65 1.87
C GLY A 190 15.64 -2.27 2.52
N ALA A 191 14.49 -1.63 2.24
CA ALA A 191 14.20 -0.28 2.74
C ALA A 191 14.23 -0.20 4.27
N LEU A 192 13.71 -1.21 4.96
CA LEU A 192 13.72 -1.31 6.42
C LEU A 192 15.16 -1.32 6.96
N LEU A 193 16.04 -2.14 6.40
CA LEU A 193 17.45 -2.23 6.81
C LEU A 193 18.21 -0.95 6.53
N CYS A 194 17.97 -0.33 5.36
CA CYS A 194 18.55 0.97 5.03
C CYS A 194 18.15 2.02 6.06
N SER A 195 16.89 2.01 6.48
CA SER A 195 16.34 2.98 7.43
C SER A 195 16.95 2.83 8.82
N ILE A 196 17.18 1.60 9.27
CA ILE A 196 17.94 1.33 10.51
C ILE A 196 19.36 1.91 10.41
N LEU A 197 20.07 1.67 9.30
CA LEU A 197 21.42 2.20 9.11
C LEU A 197 21.45 3.74 9.11
N ILE A 198 20.50 4.37 8.43
CA ILE A 198 20.39 5.83 8.36
C ILE A 198 20.12 6.41 9.74
N GLU A 199 19.11 5.92 10.47
CA GLU A 199 18.75 6.48 11.77
C GLU A 199 19.87 6.26 12.81
N GLN A 200 20.52 5.09 12.81
CA GLN A 200 21.59 4.80 13.78
C GLN A 200 22.90 5.54 13.49
N GLN A 201 23.28 5.71 12.22
CA GLN A 201 24.58 6.31 11.87
C GLN A 201 24.50 7.81 11.59
N VAL A 202 23.35 8.30 11.13
CA VAL A 202 23.17 9.70 10.72
C VAL A 202 22.23 10.45 11.69
N GLY A 203 21.22 9.78 12.25
CA GLY A 203 20.28 10.41 13.18
C GLY A 203 19.22 11.30 12.53
N ILE A 204 19.00 11.16 11.21
CA ILE A 204 17.84 11.73 10.50
C ILE A 204 16.73 10.70 10.43
N GLU A 205 15.49 11.10 10.73
CA GLU A 205 14.34 10.20 10.68
C GLU A 205 14.09 9.71 9.25
N THR A 206 13.59 8.49 9.15
CA THR A 206 13.22 7.86 7.88
C THR A 206 11.71 7.76 7.75
N VAL A 207 11.21 7.91 6.52
CA VAL A 207 9.86 7.51 6.09
C VAL A 207 10.00 6.28 5.22
N ILE A 208 9.71 5.12 5.80
CA ILE A 208 9.98 3.82 5.19
C ILE A 208 8.83 3.47 4.27
N HIS A 209 9.09 3.32 2.98
CA HIS A 209 8.07 2.71 2.14
C HIS A 209 8.03 1.22 2.49
N TYR A 210 6.85 0.70 2.80
CA TYR A 210 6.68 -0.71 3.15
C TYR A 210 5.70 -1.35 2.17
N CYS A 211 6.21 -2.33 1.42
CA CYS A 211 5.56 -2.86 0.23
C CYS A 211 4.99 -4.27 0.44
N CYS A 212 3.74 -4.50 0.00
CA CYS A 212 3.07 -5.81 0.17
C CYS A 212 3.51 -6.88 -0.86
N ARG A 213 4.06 -6.46 -2.00
CA ARG A 213 4.31 -7.31 -3.18
C ARG A 213 5.05 -8.62 -2.93
N ASP A 214 6.11 -8.57 -2.14
CA ASP A 214 7.14 -9.61 -2.03
C ASP A 214 7.12 -10.32 -0.66
N ARG A 215 6.11 -10.03 0.16
CA ARG A 215 6.00 -10.56 1.53
C ARG A 215 4.64 -11.18 1.78
N ASN A 216 4.61 -12.24 2.58
CA ASN A 216 3.37 -12.79 3.12
C ASN A 216 3.02 -12.08 4.44
N LEU A 217 1.80 -12.30 4.94
CA LEU A 217 1.31 -11.63 6.15
C LEU A 217 2.23 -11.84 7.36
N LEU A 218 2.79 -13.05 7.53
CA LEU A 218 3.69 -13.38 8.64
C LEU A 218 5.01 -12.62 8.57
N GLY A 219 5.59 -12.51 7.37
CA GLY A 219 6.79 -11.72 7.12
C GLY A 219 6.55 -10.24 7.39
N MET A 220 5.39 -9.71 6.98
CA MET A 220 5.03 -8.32 7.27
C MET A 220 4.91 -8.05 8.76
N LEU A 221 4.22 -8.93 9.50
CA LEU A 221 4.13 -8.83 10.96
C LEU A 221 5.50 -8.87 11.63
N SER A 222 6.34 -9.84 11.26
CA SER A 222 7.70 -9.97 11.81
C SER A 222 8.54 -8.72 11.58
N ASP A 223 8.53 -8.19 10.35
CA ASP A 223 9.27 -6.98 9.98
C ASP A 223 8.76 -5.77 10.78
N LEU A 224 7.44 -5.55 10.85
CA LEU A 224 6.84 -4.41 11.52
C LEU A 224 7.08 -4.45 13.04
N LEU A 225 6.92 -5.60 13.69
CA LEU A 225 7.23 -5.74 15.11
C LEU A 225 8.72 -5.44 15.37
N GLY A 226 9.61 -5.97 14.53
CA GLY A 226 11.04 -5.67 14.58
C GLY A 226 11.34 -4.19 14.38
N ALA A 227 10.70 -3.54 13.39
CA ALA A 227 10.86 -2.12 13.10
C ALA A 227 10.50 -1.26 14.31
N SER A 228 9.36 -1.55 14.93
CA SER A 228 8.90 -0.85 16.12
C SER A 228 9.90 -1.02 17.27
N ALA A 229 10.37 -2.25 17.50
CA ALA A 229 11.32 -2.57 18.57
C ALA A 229 12.66 -1.83 18.43
N VAL A 230 13.19 -1.68 17.21
CA VAL A 230 14.46 -0.97 16.97
C VAL A 230 14.32 0.55 16.93
N GLY A 231 13.10 1.08 17.00
CA GLY A 231 12.87 2.52 17.09
C GLY A 231 12.33 3.19 15.84
N LEU A 232 12.07 2.45 14.75
CA LEU A 232 11.52 3.03 13.52
C LEU A 232 10.05 3.42 13.72
N ARG A 233 9.65 4.58 13.16
CA ARG A 233 8.32 5.17 13.45
C ARG A 233 7.53 5.55 12.21
N ASN A 234 8.14 6.02 11.12
CA ASN A 234 7.35 6.59 10.03
C ASN A 234 7.26 5.63 8.84
N LEU A 235 6.02 5.30 8.43
CA LEU A 235 5.74 4.35 7.37
C LEU A 235 4.99 5.01 6.21
N LEU A 236 5.31 4.61 4.99
CA LEU A 236 4.50 4.83 3.80
C LEU A 236 4.06 3.46 3.25
N LEU A 237 2.82 3.08 3.52
CA LEU A 237 2.27 1.77 3.19
C LEU A 237 1.79 1.73 1.74
N ILE A 238 2.33 0.77 0.97
CA ILE A 238 2.09 0.67 -0.47
C ILE A 238 1.84 -0.78 -0.89
N THR A 239 0.96 -1.00 -1.87
CA THR A 239 0.71 -2.34 -2.42
C THR A 239 1.96 -2.86 -3.14
N GLY A 240 2.60 -1.99 -3.92
CA GLY A 240 3.78 -2.32 -4.70
C GLY A 240 3.50 -2.61 -6.17
N ASP A 241 4.54 -2.39 -6.96
CA ASP A 241 4.60 -2.61 -8.40
C ASP A 241 4.72 -4.09 -8.75
N PRO A 242 3.84 -4.71 -9.57
CA PRO A 242 3.95 -6.12 -9.94
C PRO A 242 5.37 -6.55 -10.36
N PRO A 243 5.90 -7.72 -9.91
CA PRO A 243 7.28 -8.14 -10.19
C PRO A 243 7.69 -8.16 -11.67
N LYS A 244 6.72 -8.34 -12.56
CA LYS A 244 6.90 -8.34 -14.03
C LYS A 244 7.39 -7.00 -14.58
N MET A 245 7.28 -5.91 -13.81
CA MET A 245 7.85 -4.61 -14.18
C MET A 245 9.34 -4.51 -13.85
N GLY A 246 9.87 -5.47 -13.08
CA GLY A 246 11.27 -5.57 -12.71
C GLY A 246 12.08 -6.47 -13.66
N PRO A 247 13.41 -6.56 -13.45
CA PRO A 247 14.32 -7.33 -14.31
C PRO A 247 14.24 -8.85 -14.11
N TYR A 248 13.44 -9.33 -13.15
CA TYR A 248 13.29 -10.74 -12.80
C TYR A 248 11.86 -11.22 -13.14
N PRO A 249 11.56 -11.51 -14.41
CA PRO A 249 10.19 -11.80 -14.85
C PRO A 249 9.60 -13.08 -14.23
N ASN A 250 10.46 -13.98 -13.74
CA ASN A 250 10.07 -15.24 -13.11
C ASN A 250 9.90 -15.11 -11.58
N ALA A 251 10.16 -13.93 -11.00
CA ALA A 251 9.93 -13.71 -9.57
C ALA A 251 8.42 -13.74 -9.28
N THR A 252 8.02 -14.56 -8.30
CA THR A 252 6.62 -14.64 -7.88
C THR A 252 6.24 -13.41 -7.06
N ALA A 253 4.98 -13.02 -7.18
CA ALA A 253 4.40 -12.04 -6.30
C ALA A 253 3.64 -12.74 -5.18
N VAL A 254 3.70 -12.22 -3.97
CA VAL A 254 3.01 -12.77 -2.80
C VAL A 254 1.66 -12.08 -2.63
N PHE A 255 1.64 -10.76 -2.42
CA PHE A 255 0.42 -9.93 -2.33
C PHE A 255 -0.68 -10.53 -1.43
N ASP A 256 -0.34 -11.02 -0.22
CA ASP A 256 -1.34 -11.54 0.72
C ASP A 256 -2.39 -10.49 1.09
N ILE A 257 -1.97 -9.23 1.18
CA ILE A 257 -2.81 -8.06 1.43
C ILE A 257 -2.37 -6.90 0.53
N ASP A 258 -3.23 -5.90 0.34
CA ASP A 258 -2.88 -4.66 -0.36
C ASP A 258 -2.59 -3.51 0.63
N ALA A 259 -2.35 -2.29 0.13
CA ALA A 259 -2.09 -1.14 0.99
C ALA A 259 -3.20 -0.84 2.01
N ILE A 260 -4.47 -1.15 1.71
CA ILE A 260 -5.59 -0.93 2.64
C ILE A 260 -5.49 -1.96 3.78
N GLY A 261 -5.33 -3.24 3.43
CA GLY A 261 -5.15 -4.31 4.42
C GLY A 261 -3.90 -4.09 5.29
N LEU A 262 -2.81 -3.62 4.70
CA LEU A 262 -1.59 -3.28 5.42
C LEU A 262 -1.78 -2.06 6.35
N THR A 263 -2.57 -1.07 5.93
CA THR A 263 -2.93 0.08 6.78
C THR A 263 -3.72 -0.37 8.00
N ASN A 264 -4.73 -1.23 7.79
CA ASN A 264 -5.51 -1.80 8.89
C ASN A 264 -4.65 -2.65 9.84
N LEU A 265 -3.73 -3.44 9.29
CA LEU A 265 -2.76 -4.21 10.06
C LEU A 265 -1.93 -3.31 10.98
N VAL A 266 -1.30 -2.28 10.43
CA VAL A 266 -0.45 -1.35 11.18
C VAL A 266 -1.28 -0.56 12.21
N SER A 267 -2.50 -0.17 11.86
CA SER A 267 -3.43 0.46 12.79
C SER A 267 -3.71 -0.45 13.99
N ASN A 268 -4.02 -1.73 13.78
CA ASN A 268 -4.21 -2.70 14.88
C ASN A 268 -2.95 -2.87 15.74
N LEU A 269 -1.77 -2.90 15.14
CA LEU A 269 -0.50 -2.97 15.90
C LEU A 269 -0.32 -1.74 16.80
N ASN A 270 -0.75 -0.54 16.34
CA ASN A 270 -0.76 0.68 17.16
C ASN A 270 -1.80 0.62 18.29
N HIS A 271 -2.81 -0.23 18.19
CA HIS A 271 -3.74 -0.57 19.29
C HIS A 271 -3.24 -1.75 20.14
N GLY A 272 -2.02 -2.25 19.89
CA GLY A 272 -1.46 -3.38 20.62
C GLY A 272 -2.09 -4.73 20.28
N LEU A 273 -2.68 -4.86 19.08
CA LEU A 273 -3.37 -6.07 18.63
C LEU A 273 -2.74 -6.66 17.37
N ASP A 274 -2.66 -7.99 17.31
CA ASP A 274 -2.36 -8.72 16.08
C ASP A 274 -3.63 -8.86 15.19
N PRO A 275 -3.53 -9.42 13.97
CA PRO A 275 -4.71 -9.61 13.10
C PRO A 275 -5.81 -10.50 13.68
N GLY A 276 -5.46 -11.37 14.65
CA GLY A 276 -6.40 -12.22 15.36
C GLY A 276 -7.05 -11.54 16.57
N GLY A 277 -6.70 -10.29 16.87
CA GLY A 277 -7.18 -9.57 18.04
C GLY A 277 -6.44 -9.95 19.34
N ASN A 278 -5.32 -10.67 19.25
CA ASN A 278 -4.52 -11.01 20.42
C ASN A 278 -3.62 -9.83 20.80
N ALA A 279 -3.40 -9.64 22.10
CA ALA A 279 -2.46 -8.62 22.58
C ALA A 279 -1.03 -8.95 22.17
N ILE A 280 -0.30 -7.97 21.64
CA ILE A 280 1.14 -8.07 21.34
C ILE A 280 2.03 -7.52 22.46
N GLY A 281 1.43 -7.15 23.60
CA GLY A 281 2.11 -6.43 24.68
C GLY A 281 1.97 -4.92 24.50
N GLN A 282 3.09 -4.20 24.43
CA GLN A 282 3.07 -2.75 24.23
C GLN A 282 2.67 -2.42 22.77
N PRO A 283 1.84 -1.38 22.55
CA PRO A 283 1.45 -0.99 21.21
C PRO A 283 2.66 -0.50 20.41
N THR A 284 2.60 -0.64 19.09
CA THR A 284 3.54 0.04 18.21
C THR A 284 3.28 1.54 18.20
N LYS A 285 4.26 2.32 17.72
CA LYS A 285 4.19 3.77 17.66
C LYS A 285 4.41 4.27 16.24
N PHE A 286 3.74 3.64 15.27
CA PHE A 286 3.91 4.00 13.88
C PHE A 286 3.10 5.24 13.51
N THR A 287 3.72 6.15 12.77
CA THR A 287 3.06 7.21 12.00
C THR A 287 2.66 6.61 10.65
N VAL A 288 1.36 6.55 10.37
CA VAL A 288 0.80 5.72 9.28
C VAL A 288 0.52 6.55 8.04
N GLY A 289 1.42 6.47 7.05
CA GLY A 289 1.28 7.13 5.76
C GLY A 289 0.81 6.20 4.66
N VAL A 290 0.09 6.74 3.67
CA VAL A 290 -0.31 5.99 2.46
C VAL A 290 0.00 6.75 1.17
N GLY A 291 0.20 6.01 0.07
CA GLY A 291 0.35 6.62 -1.25
C GLY A 291 -1.00 7.01 -1.88
N VAL A 292 -1.04 8.12 -2.60
CA VAL A 292 -2.21 8.56 -3.39
C VAL A 292 -1.80 9.18 -4.73
N ASN A 293 -2.62 9.05 -5.77
CA ASN A 293 -2.32 9.60 -7.09
C ASN A 293 -3.36 10.63 -7.56
N PRO A 294 -3.07 11.95 -7.45
CA PRO A 294 -3.94 13.00 -8.00
C PRO A 294 -4.18 12.90 -9.52
N ALA A 295 -3.28 12.22 -10.23
CA ALA A 295 -3.29 12.02 -11.67
C ALA A 295 -3.75 10.60 -12.08
N ALA A 296 -4.46 9.89 -11.21
CA ALA A 296 -4.91 8.53 -11.48
C ALA A 296 -5.75 8.46 -12.78
N ILE A 297 -5.53 7.39 -13.55
CA ILE A 297 -6.27 7.12 -14.79
C ILE A 297 -7.77 6.93 -14.50
N ASP A 298 -8.08 6.31 -13.36
CA ASP A 298 -9.44 6.19 -12.82
C ASP A 298 -9.54 6.98 -11.49
N PRO A 299 -9.90 8.27 -11.54
CA PRO A 299 -10.00 9.10 -10.34
C PRO A 299 -11.07 8.63 -9.35
N ALA A 300 -12.15 7.99 -9.83
CA ALA A 300 -13.22 7.52 -8.98
C ALA A 300 -12.78 6.30 -8.16
N GLN A 301 -12.06 5.38 -8.80
CA GLN A 301 -11.44 4.25 -8.08
C GLN A 301 -10.37 4.72 -7.11
N GLU A 302 -9.52 5.68 -7.51
CA GLU A 302 -8.48 6.22 -6.62
C GLU A 302 -9.07 6.88 -5.38
N LEU A 303 -10.12 7.71 -5.55
CA LEU A 303 -10.85 8.33 -4.44
C LEU A 303 -11.40 7.27 -3.48
N LYS A 304 -12.11 6.26 -4.01
CA LYS A 304 -12.70 5.20 -3.18
C LYS A 304 -11.64 4.40 -2.41
N ARG A 305 -10.50 4.09 -3.07
CA ARG A 305 -9.38 3.42 -2.40
C ARG A 305 -8.71 4.31 -1.36
N PHE A 306 -8.69 5.62 -1.58
CA PHE A 306 -8.20 6.59 -0.60
C PHE A 306 -9.11 6.64 0.63
N GLU A 307 -10.43 6.71 0.45
CA GLU A 307 -11.41 6.63 1.56
C GLU A 307 -11.18 5.39 2.42
N TRP A 308 -11.03 4.21 1.80
CA TRP A 308 -10.74 2.96 2.52
C TRP A 308 -9.41 2.97 3.27
N LYS A 309 -8.38 3.65 2.74
CA LYS A 309 -7.10 3.81 3.45
C LYS A 309 -7.26 4.70 4.68
N VAL A 310 -8.01 5.80 4.57
CA VAL A 310 -8.30 6.70 5.70
C VAL A 310 -9.10 5.96 6.77
N GLU A 311 -10.15 5.24 6.36
CA GLU A 311 -10.98 4.40 7.24
C GLU A 311 -10.15 3.31 7.95
N ALA A 312 -9.16 2.74 7.26
CA ALA A 312 -8.24 1.75 7.83
C ALA A 312 -7.21 2.32 8.82
N GLY A 313 -7.14 3.65 8.98
CA GLY A 313 -6.26 4.31 9.95
C GLY A 313 -5.05 5.05 9.36
N ALA A 314 -5.11 5.46 8.08
CA ALA A 314 -4.09 6.36 7.53
C ALA A 314 -4.15 7.75 8.17
N GLU A 315 -3.00 8.29 8.55
CA GLU A 315 -2.86 9.56 9.27
C GLU A 315 -2.28 10.69 8.39
N TYR A 316 -1.59 10.32 7.31
CA TYR A 316 -1.16 11.25 6.26
C TYR A 316 -1.04 10.53 4.92
N ALA A 317 -0.92 11.30 3.84
CA ALA A 317 -0.68 10.73 2.53
C ALA A 317 0.44 11.44 1.76
N ILE A 318 1.15 10.67 0.95
CA ILE A 318 2.15 11.19 0.02
C ILE A 318 1.62 11.01 -1.41
N THR A 319 1.65 12.08 -2.20
CA THR A 319 1.19 12.03 -3.58
C THR A 319 2.25 11.43 -4.51
N GLN A 320 1.81 10.83 -5.61
CA GLN A 320 2.63 10.72 -6.81
C GLN A 320 3.11 12.12 -7.29
N PRO A 321 4.16 12.19 -8.13
CA PRO A 321 4.74 13.45 -8.57
C PRO A 321 3.71 14.40 -9.19
N VAL A 322 3.66 15.62 -8.67
CA VAL A 322 2.75 16.65 -9.16
C VAL A 322 3.47 17.51 -10.18
N PHE A 323 3.03 17.47 -11.44
CA PHE A 323 3.48 18.40 -12.49
C PHE A 323 2.40 19.41 -12.90
N ASP A 324 1.19 19.28 -12.36
CA ASP A 324 0.09 20.22 -12.53
C ASP A 324 -0.63 20.50 -11.21
N VAL A 325 -0.53 21.74 -10.74
CA VAL A 325 -1.15 22.19 -9.48
C VAL A 325 -2.67 22.15 -9.57
N GLN A 326 -3.26 22.41 -10.73
CA GLN A 326 -4.73 22.39 -10.87
C GLN A 326 -5.27 20.99 -10.68
N GLN A 327 -4.51 19.97 -11.10
CA GLN A 327 -4.86 18.57 -10.87
C GLN A 327 -4.79 18.22 -9.39
N LEU A 328 -3.78 18.70 -8.68
CA LEU A 328 -3.69 18.56 -7.23
C LEU A 328 -4.85 19.25 -6.53
N GLU A 329 -5.16 20.51 -6.84
CA GLU A 329 -6.27 21.26 -6.24
C GLU A 329 -7.61 20.56 -6.45
N LYS A 330 -7.86 20.07 -7.67
CA LYS A 330 -9.05 19.28 -7.98
C LYS A 330 -9.10 18.02 -7.12
N PHE A 331 -8.01 17.26 -7.04
CA PHE A 331 -7.95 16.07 -6.19
C PHE A 331 -8.22 16.42 -4.71
N LEU A 332 -7.60 17.48 -4.18
CA LEU A 332 -7.82 17.92 -2.80
C LEU A 332 -9.29 18.23 -2.52
N SER A 333 -9.98 18.91 -3.45
CA SER A 333 -11.42 19.18 -3.31
C SER A 333 -12.28 17.92 -3.29
N THR A 334 -11.86 16.83 -3.96
CA THR A 334 -12.60 15.57 -3.96
C THR A 334 -12.44 14.76 -2.67
N ILE A 335 -11.44 15.07 -1.84
CA ILE A 335 -11.17 14.35 -0.58
C ILE A 335 -11.52 15.18 0.66
N ASP A 336 -12.14 16.35 0.52
CA ASP A 336 -12.41 17.26 1.66
C ASP A 336 -13.20 16.58 2.80
N HIS A 337 -14.05 15.59 2.51
CA HIS A 337 -14.82 14.82 3.51
C HIS A 337 -14.01 13.77 4.28
N VAL A 338 -12.83 13.39 3.79
CA VAL A 338 -11.93 12.39 4.40
C VAL A 338 -10.49 12.91 4.47
N ARG A 339 -10.33 14.23 4.55
CA ARG A 339 -9.04 14.87 4.38
C ARG A 339 -8.11 14.62 5.56
N ILE A 340 -6.98 13.99 5.26
CA ILE A 340 -5.81 13.89 6.13
C ILE A 340 -4.67 14.77 5.56
N PRO A 341 -3.64 15.12 6.36
CA PRO A 341 -2.47 15.84 5.89
C PRO A 341 -1.86 15.24 4.62
N ILE A 342 -1.55 16.10 3.64
CA ILE A 342 -0.99 15.71 2.35
C ILE A 342 0.44 16.22 2.23
N VAL A 343 1.35 15.36 1.78
CA VAL A 343 2.72 15.69 1.39
C VAL A 343 2.84 15.50 -0.12
N ALA A 344 3.11 16.60 -0.85
CA ALA A 344 3.18 16.54 -2.31
C ALA A 344 4.52 16.02 -2.81
N GLY A 345 4.49 15.05 -3.71
CA GLY A 345 5.67 14.56 -4.43
C GLY A 345 6.15 15.55 -5.49
N ILE A 346 7.43 15.94 -5.45
CA ILE A 346 8.06 16.87 -6.39
C ILE A 346 9.30 16.21 -7.00
N TRP A 347 9.33 16.09 -8.33
CA TRP A 347 10.40 15.40 -9.03
C TRP A 347 11.16 16.37 -9.95
N PRO A 348 12.42 16.70 -9.62
CA PRO A 348 13.26 17.52 -10.50
C PRO A 348 13.56 16.75 -11.78
N LEU A 349 13.37 17.42 -12.92
CA LEU A 349 13.72 16.88 -14.23
C LEU A 349 15.20 17.16 -14.51
N VAL A 350 15.88 16.27 -15.22
CA VAL A 350 17.32 16.42 -15.50
C VAL A 350 17.68 16.42 -16.99
N SER A 351 16.71 16.14 -17.86
CA SER A 351 16.81 16.25 -19.31
C SER A 351 15.44 16.09 -19.97
N LEU A 352 15.32 16.50 -21.25
CA LEU A 352 14.14 16.20 -22.07
C LEU A 352 13.82 14.70 -22.08
N ARG A 353 14.82 13.85 -22.34
CA ARG A 353 14.65 12.39 -22.36
C ARG A 353 14.10 11.86 -21.04
N ASN A 354 14.54 12.41 -19.91
CA ASN A 354 14.01 12.04 -18.60
C ASN A 354 12.55 12.48 -18.44
N ALA A 355 12.19 13.68 -18.91
CA ALA A 355 10.81 14.16 -18.87
C ALA A 355 9.88 13.32 -19.76
N GLU A 356 10.31 12.97 -20.97
CA GLU A 356 9.56 12.10 -21.90
C GLU A 356 9.37 10.69 -21.35
N PHE A 357 10.41 10.11 -20.73
CA PHE A 357 10.30 8.83 -20.04
C PHE A 357 9.25 8.87 -18.93
N LEU A 358 9.26 9.92 -18.08
CA LEU A 358 8.26 10.07 -17.03
C LEU A 358 6.84 10.23 -17.59
N ALA A 359 6.69 10.97 -18.69
CA ALA A 359 5.38 11.23 -19.29
C ALA A 359 4.77 10.00 -19.99
N ASN A 360 5.59 9.14 -20.58
CA ASN A 360 5.11 8.08 -21.47
C ASN A 360 5.30 6.67 -20.89
N GLU A 361 6.30 6.45 -20.04
CA GLU A 361 6.71 5.12 -19.59
C GLU A 361 6.49 4.88 -18.10
N VAL A 362 6.15 5.91 -17.31
CA VAL A 362 5.88 5.76 -15.87
C VAL A 362 4.37 5.81 -15.61
N PRO A 363 3.73 4.68 -15.25
CA PRO A 363 2.31 4.62 -14.98
C PRO A 363 1.89 5.62 -13.89
N GLY A 364 0.81 6.36 -14.15
CA GLY A 364 0.23 7.28 -13.18
C GLY A 364 0.98 8.61 -13.01
N VAL A 365 2.02 8.87 -13.81
CA VAL A 365 2.67 10.19 -13.89
C VAL A 365 2.21 10.90 -15.15
N VAL A 366 1.76 12.15 -14.99
CA VAL A 366 1.35 13.00 -16.11
C VAL A 366 2.23 14.24 -16.12
N VAL A 367 3.00 14.44 -17.18
CA VAL A 367 3.82 15.65 -17.38
C VAL A 367 3.16 16.52 -18.45
N PRO A 368 2.69 17.74 -18.12
CA PRO A 368 2.04 18.62 -19.09
C PRO A 368 2.94 18.97 -20.28
N ALA A 369 2.36 19.10 -21.47
CA ALA A 369 3.10 19.44 -22.70
C ALA A 369 3.93 20.73 -22.57
N LYS A 370 3.43 21.73 -21.81
CA LYS A 370 4.17 22.97 -21.50
C LYS A 370 5.49 22.72 -20.76
N ILE A 371 5.54 21.70 -19.89
CA ILE A 371 6.76 21.32 -19.15
C ILE A 371 7.72 20.59 -20.08
N ILE A 372 7.21 19.69 -20.92
CA ILE A 372 8.02 19.01 -21.95
C ILE A 372 8.66 20.03 -22.90
N GLU A 373 7.91 21.04 -23.34
CA GLU A 373 8.43 22.08 -24.23
C GLU A 373 9.52 22.94 -23.57
N ARG A 374 9.34 23.34 -22.30
CA ARG A 374 10.40 24.02 -21.53
C ARG A 374 11.68 23.19 -21.47
N MET A 375 11.54 21.89 -21.15
CA MET A 375 12.66 20.97 -21.11
C MET A 375 13.33 20.79 -22.47
N ARG A 376 12.57 20.80 -23.57
CA ARG A 376 13.08 20.72 -24.94
C ARG A 376 13.93 21.94 -25.27
N VAL A 377 13.43 23.14 -25.03
CA VAL A 377 14.14 24.41 -25.28
C VAL A 377 15.43 24.49 -24.45
N ALA A 378 15.38 24.12 -23.16
CA ALA A 378 16.55 24.17 -22.30
C ALA A 378 17.58 23.09 -22.65
N SER A 379 17.14 21.85 -22.88
CA SER A 379 18.04 20.72 -23.22
C SER A 379 18.72 20.89 -24.57
N ALA A 380 18.13 21.68 -25.49
CA ALA A 380 18.77 22.03 -26.77
C ALA A 380 19.98 22.97 -26.62
N LYS A 381 20.08 23.72 -25.52
CA LYS A 381 21.22 24.62 -25.25
C LYS A 381 22.41 23.84 -24.70
N SER A 382 22.22 23.11 -23.61
CA SER A 382 23.21 22.21 -23.03
C SER A 382 22.57 21.30 -21.96
N LYS A 383 23.32 20.32 -21.48
CA LYS A 383 22.89 19.45 -20.37
C LYS A 383 22.67 20.25 -19.08
N GLU A 384 23.54 21.21 -18.80
CA GLU A 384 23.50 22.08 -17.62
C GLU A 384 22.24 22.95 -17.64
N HIS A 385 21.88 23.50 -18.81
CA HIS A 385 20.63 24.24 -18.98
C HIS A 385 19.40 23.36 -18.76
N GLY A 386 19.41 22.12 -19.27
CA GLY A 386 18.33 21.16 -19.03
C GLY A 386 18.14 20.83 -17.54
N VAL A 387 19.24 20.62 -16.80
CA VAL A 387 19.19 20.38 -15.34
C VAL A 387 18.70 21.63 -14.60
N ALA A 388 19.23 22.81 -14.93
CA ALA A 388 18.83 24.06 -14.30
C ALA A 388 17.33 24.37 -14.51
N GLU A 389 16.82 24.16 -15.71
CA GLU A 389 15.40 24.32 -16.03
C GLU A 389 14.52 23.33 -15.25
N GLY A 390 14.93 22.06 -15.15
CA GLY A 390 14.19 21.07 -14.40
C GLY A 390 14.16 21.33 -12.88
N ILE A 391 15.23 21.90 -12.32
CA ILE A 391 15.24 22.43 -10.95
C ILE A 391 14.30 23.63 -10.81
N ALA A 392 14.33 24.57 -11.77
CA ALA A 392 13.44 25.73 -11.77
C ALA A 392 11.96 25.31 -11.79
N ILE A 393 11.59 24.36 -12.65
CA ILE A 393 10.25 23.77 -12.70
C ILE A 393 9.86 23.15 -11.34
N ALA A 394 10.76 22.40 -10.71
CA ALA A 394 10.50 21.79 -9.41
C ALA A 394 10.32 22.83 -8.29
N ARG A 395 11.08 23.93 -8.31
CA ARG A 395 10.94 25.05 -7.37
C ARG A 395 9.62 25.79 -7.56
N GLU A 396 9.26 26.12 -8.81
CA GLU A 396 7.97 26.71 -9.13
C GLU A 396 6.82 25.81 -8.66
N MET A 397 6.95 24.49 -8.84
CA MET A 397 5.94 23.55 -8.37
C MET A 397 5.85 23.55 -6.84
N LEU A 398 6.99 23.47 -6.13
CA LEU A 398 7.03 23.53 -4.67
C LEU A 398 6.33 24.80 -4.16
N GLU A 399 6.67 25.96 -4.71
CA GLU A 399 6.08 27.24 -4.31
C GLU A 399 4.56 27.26 -4.51
N ARG A 400 4.08 26.69 -5.63
CA ARG A 400 2.66 26.68 -5.95
C ARG A 400 1.86 25.64 -5.18
N VAL A 401 2.42 24.47 -4.84
CA VAL A 401 1.69 23.46 -4.05
C VAL A 401 1.68 23.80 -2.56
N ARG A 402 2.70 24.50 -2.06
CA ARG A 402 2.91 24.79 -0.63
C ARG A 402 1.68 25.35 0.11
N PRO A 403 0.85 26.24 -0.44
CA PRO A 403 -0.34 26.72 0.27
C PRO A 403 -1.44 25.67 0.48
N HIS A 404 -1.38 24.55 -0.25
CA HIS A 404 -2.46 23.55 -0.32
C HIS A 404 -2.15 22.26 0.44
N VAL A 405 -0.89 22.07 0.86
CA VAL A 405 -0.37 20.81 1.43
C VAL A 405 0.46 21.06 2.69
N GLN A 406 0.61 20.02 3.51
CA GLN A 406 1.33 20.06 4.80
C GLN A 406 2.82 19.76 4.65
N GLY A 407 3.28 19.38 3.46
CA GLY A 407 4.69 19.21 3.19
C GLY A 407 5.01 18.82 1.76
N VAL A 408 6.28 18.61 1.48
CA VAL A 408 6.75 18.11 0.17
C VAL A 408 7.81 17.02 0.34
N GLN A 409 7.74 16.03 -0.55
CA GLN A 409 8.77 15.03 -0.74
C GLN A 409 9.45 15.29 -2.09
N VAL A 410 10.75 15.56 -2.08
CA VAL A 410 11.53 15.78 -3.31
C VAL A 410 12.31 14.51 -3.66
N SER A 411 12.22 14.03 -4.91
CA SER A 411 13.07 12.91 -5.34
C SER A 411 14.50 13.38 -5.64
N ALA A 412 15.50 12.55 -5.35
CA ALA A 412 16.89 12.76 -5.77
C ALA A 412 17.15 12.03 -7.11
N PRO A 413 16.95 12.69 -8.27
CA PRO A 413 17.07 12.02 -9.56
C PRO A 413 18.46 11.44 -9.75
N PHE A 414 18.52 10.15 -10.11
CA PHE A 414 19.75 9.38 -10.26
C PHE A 414 20.65 9.35 -9.01
N GLY A 415 20.08 9.53 -7.82
CA GLY A 415 20.82 9.52 -6.56
C GLY A 415 21.71 10.74 -6.36
N LYS A 416 21.37 11.87 -7.00
CA LYS A 416 22.05 13.17 -6.83
C LYS A 416 21.28 14.03 -5.85
N VAL A 417 21.65 13.94 -4.58
CA VAL A 417 20.97 14.66 -3.50
C VAL A 417 21.15 16.17 -3.58
N GLU A 418 22.23 16.62 -4.22
CA GLU A 418 22.52 18.03 -4.44
C GLU A 418 21.40 18.68 -5.26
N LEU A 419 20.86 17.97 -6.26
CA LEU A 419 19.75 18.46 -7.09
C LEU A 419 18.45 18.60 -6.28
N ALA A 420 18.22 17.72 -5.30
CA ALA A 420 17.07 17.83 -4.41
C ALA A 420 17.24 19.02 -3.44
N LEU A 421 18.45 19.24 -2.91
CA LEU A 421 18.76 20.38 -2.05
C LEU A 421 18.62 21.73 -2.77
N GLU A 422 18.95 21.78 -4.06
CA GLU A 422 18.73 22.97 -4.90
C GLU A 422 17.25 23.38 -4.98
N VAL A 423 16.32 22.41 -4.95
CA VAL A 423 14.88 22.70 -4.90
C VAL A 423 14.48 23.32 -3.56
N PHE A 424 15.17 22.95 -2.49
CA PHE A 424 14.88 23.41 -1.14
C PHE A 424 15.57 24.70 -0.71
N ARG A 425 16.51 25.24 -1.51
CA ARG A 425 17.38 26.37 -1.16
C ARG A 425 16.65 27.55 -0.50
N ASP A 426 15.48 27.95 -1.02
CA ASP A 426 14.70 29.08 -0.47
C ASP A 426 13.70 28.66 0.63
N THR A 427 13.37 27.37 0.71
CA THR A 427 12.38 26.84 1.64
C THR A 427 13.00 26.57 3.01
N LEU A 428 14.19 25.96 3.04
CA LEU A 428 14.91 25.64 4.28
C LEU A 428 15.50 26.89 4.93
N SER A 429 15.91 27.88 4.13
CA SER A 429 16.34 29.19 4.65
C SER A 429 15.19 29.99 5.31
N ARG A 430 13.96 29.86 4.80
CA ARG A 430 12.76 30.52 5.37
C ARG A 430 12.18 29.78 6.58
N ALA A 431 12.31 28.46 6.67
CA ALA A 431 11.86 27.67 7.82
C ALA A 431 12.59 28.06 9.12
N ASN A 432 13.87 28.42 9.02
CA ASN A 432 14.66 28.95 10.15
C ASN A 432 14.24 30.38 10.59
N LEU A 433 13.34 31.05 9.86
CA LEU A 433 12.91 32.43 10.14
C LEU A 433 11.45 32.56 10.58
N ARG A 434 10.66 31.48 10.59
CA ARG A 434 9.24 31.50 11.02
C ARG A 434 8.95 30.42 12.05
N ALA A 435 9.40 30.64 13.29
CA ALA A 435 8.65 30.15 14.44
C ALA A 435 7.37 31.01 14.55
N PRO A 436 6.16 30.42 14.60
CA PRO A 436 4.93 31.21 14.66
C PRO A 436 4.80 31.87 16.03
N THR A 437 4.67 33.20 16.03
CA THR A 437 4.11 33.96 17.14
C THR A 437 2.71 33.43 17.44
N ALA A 438 2.55 32.87 18.63
CA ALA A 438 1.27 32.40 19.13
C ALA A 438 0.22 33.52 19.10
N ALA A 439 -0.85 33.32 18.34
CA ALA A 439 -2.05 34.13 18.47
C ALA A 439 -2.74 33.74 19.79
N GLN A 440 -2.77 34.66 20.75
CA GLN A 440 -3.56 34.54 21.97
C GLN A 440 -5.05 34.61 21.62
N PRO A 441 -5.91 33.76 22.21
CA PRO A 441 -7.35 33.89 22.05
C PRO A 441 -7.87 35.04 22.93
N ALA A 442 -8.79 35.82 22.36
CA ALA A 442 -9.64 36.77 23.07
C ALA A 442 -10.89 36.06 23.64
#